data_AF-A0A7S4JL11-F1
#
_entry.id   AF-A0A7S4JL11-F1
#
_cell.length_a   1.000
_cell.length_b   1.000
_cell.length_c   1.000
_cell.angle_alpha   90.00
_cell.angle_beta   90.00
_cell.angle_gamma   90.00
#
_symmetry.space_group_name_H-M   'P 1'
#
loop_
_entity.id
_entity.type
_entity.pdbx_description
1 polymer ?
#
loop_
_entity_poly.entity_id
_entity_poly.type
_entity_poly.pdbx_seq_one_letter_code
_entity_poly.pdbx_strand_id
1 'polypeptide(L)'
;KVFVPPGELTSFSPPLAREIAFLPDLESIVIRGNTLRGTIPKVISEISTLKKLILSKNQFSGTIPPSRKTGSELEGEDKIIDLSLNQFSGQIPPELANIAGLTKLRLHGNNFTGPMPSALCSSNANTTEDSLALTVLTSDCAE
;
A
#
# COMPACT_ATOMS: atom_id res chain seq x y z
N LYS A 1 6.85 6.28 13.79
CA LYS A 1 6.08 5.05 13.41
C LYS A 1 4.71 5.12 14.06
N VAL A 2 3.65 4.72 13.37
CA VAL A 2 2.27 4.67 13.86
C VAL A 2 1.82 3.21 13.89
N PHE A 3 1.35 2.76 15.06
CA PHE A 3 0.77 1.44 15.27
C PHE A 3 -0.61 1.61 15.92
N VAL A 4 -1.61 0.93 15.39
CA VAL A 4 -2.98 0.96 15.94
C VAL A 4 -3.37 -0.47 16.33
N PRO A 5 -3.52 -0.78 17.63
CA PRO A 5 -3.96 -2.09 18.07
C PRO A 5 -5.44 -2.34 17.73
N PRO A 6 -5.87 -3.61 17.70
CA PRO A 6 -7.28 -3.96 17.48
C PRO A 6 -8.23 -3.28 18.46
N GLY A 7 -9.25 -2.57 17.95
CA GLY A 7 -10.38 -2.09 18.75
C GLY A 7 -10.29 -0.66 19.29
N GLU A 8 -9.18 0.05 19.08
CA GLU A 8 -9.04 1.46 19.53
C GLU A 8 -9.61 2.49 18.54
N LEU A 9 -9.69 2.17 17.24
CA LEU A 9 -10.17 3.08 16.21
C LEU A 9 -11.13 2.36 15.27
N THR A 10 -12.25 3.02 14.93
CA THR A 10 -13.29 2.49 14.01
C THR A 10 -13.29 3.17 12.64
N SER A 11 -12.57 4.30 12.47
CA SER A 11 -12.39 4.96 11.17
C SER A 11 -11.09 5.74 11.07
N PHE A 12 -10.52 5.81 9.86
CA PHE A 12 -9.37 6.66 9.55
C PHE A 12 -9.90 7.97 8.96
N SER A 13 -10.27 8.90 9.84
CA SER A 13 -10.92 10.15 9.42
C SER A 13 -9.93 11.10 8.72
N PRO A 14 -10.40 12.00 7.84
CA PRO A 14 -9.53 12.97 7.17
C PRO A 14 -8.69 13.84 8.11
N PRO A 15 -9.19 14.29 9.29
CA PRO A 15 -8.37 15.02 10.27
C PRO A 15 -7.19 14.18 10.80
N LEU A 16 -7.45 12.94 11.23
CA LEU A 16 -6.40 12.05 11.75
C LEU A 16 -5.33 11.76 10.67
N ALA A 17 -5.77 11.56 9.43
CA ALA A 17 -4.86 11.34 8.32
C ALA A 17 -3.95 12.55 8.03
N ARG A 18 -4.49 13.78 8.16
CA ARG A 18 -3.69 15.00 8.06
C ARG A 18 -2.67 15.08 9.18
N GLU A 19 -3.08 14.88 10.43
CA GLU A 19 -2.17 14.92 11.58
C GLU A 19 -1.01 13.91 11.43
N ILE A 20 -1.32 12.69 11.00
CA ILE A 20 -0.30 11.65 10.74
C ILE A 20 0.65 12.08 9.61
N ALA A 21 0.15 12.72 8.55
CA ALA A 21 0.98 13.17 7.44
C ALA A 21 1.91 14.34 7.78
N PHE A 22 1.62 15.11 8.83
CA PHE A 22 2.47 16.19 9.31
C PHE A 22 3.58 15.72 10.28
N LEU A 23 3.65 14.43 10.61
CA LEU A 23 4.72 13.90 11.44
C LEU A 23 6.04 13.89 10.67
N PRO A 24 7.03 14.73 11.04
CA PRO A 24 8.36 14.64 10.47
C PRO A 24 8.90 13.24 10.82
N ASP A 25 9.49 12.54 9.85
CA ASP A 25 10.09 11.21 10.03
C ASP A 25 9.12 10.02 10.16
N LEU A 26 7.88 10.15 9.65
CA LEU A 26 6.97 9.01 9.61
C LEU A 26 7.41 7.94 8.59
N GLU A 27 8.11 6.91 9.06
CA GLU A 27 8.57 5.81 8.19
C GLU A 27 7.60 4.64 8.07
N SER A 28 6.69 4.46 9.02
CA SER A 28 5.86 3.25 9.07
C SER A 28 4.50 3.50 9.67
N ILE A 29 3.46 3.07 8.95
CA ILE A 29 2.07 2.98 9.39
C ILE A 29 1.67 1.51 9.34
N VAL A 30 1.36 0.93 10.50
CA VAL A 30 0.94 -0.47 10.62
C VAL A 30 -0.38 -0.54 11.35
N ILE A 31 -1.42 -0.90 10.61
CA ILE A 31 -2.79 -1.06 11.09
C ILE A 31 -3.37 -2.33 10.49
N ARG A 32 -3.21 -3.45 11.19
CA ARG A 32 -3.59 -4.77 10.68
C ARG A 32 -4.63 -5.43 11.57
N GLY A 33 -5.62 -6.09 10.97
CA GLY A 33 -6.59 -6.90 11.71
C GLY A 33 -7.54 -6.05 12.56
N ASN A 34 -8.05 -4.97 11.98
CA ASN A 34 -8.97 -4.04 12.62
C ASN A 34 -10.30 -3.99 11.85
N THR A 35 -11.26 -3.21 12.34
CA THR A 35 -12.56 -2.97 11.66
C THR A 35 -12.61 -1.61 10.97
N LEU A 36 -11.45 -1.01 10.67
CA LEU A 36 -11.39 0.34 10.11
C LEU A 36 -12.04 0.41 8.74
N ARG A 37 -12.88 1.44 8.58
CA ARG A 37 -13.55 1.80 7.33
C ARG A 37 -13.04 3.13 6.78
N GLY A 38 -13.39 3.40 5.53
CA GLY A 38 -13.06 4.63 4.82
C GLY A 38 -12.10 4.40 3.66
N THR A 39 -11.63 5.47 3.05
CA THR A 39 -10.65 5.43 1.95
C THR A 39 -9.25 5.73 2.46
N ILE A 40 -8.22 5.38 1.68
CA ILE A 40 -6.85 5.86 1.93
C ILE A 40 -6.80 7.34 1.54
N PRO A 41 -6.56 8.28 2.48
CA PRO A 41 -6.50 9.69 2.15
C PRO A 41 -5.25 9.97 1.29
N LYS A 42 -5.42 10.78 0.24
CA LYS A 42 -4.36 11.12 -0.72
C LYS A 42 -3.08 11.63 -0.04
N VAL A 43 -3.22 12.31 1.10
CA VAL A 43 -2.08 12.84 1.87
C VAL A 43 -1.09 11.76 2.31
N ILE A 44 -1.53 10.49 2.50
CA ILE A 44 -0.63 9.37 2.82
C ILE A 44 0.36 9.12 1.66
N SER A 45 -0.08 9.33 0.41
CA SER A 45 0.76 9.22 -0.78
C SER A 45 1.75 10.38 -0.94
N GLU A 46 1.66 11.41 -0.10
CA GLU A 46 2.54 12.59 -0.11
C GLU A 46 3.67 12.49 0.93
N ILE A 47 3.63 11.47 1.81
CA ILE A 47 4.64 11.24 2.85
C ILE A 47 5.88 10.59 2.22
N SER A 48 6.87 11.39 1.86
CA SER A 48 8.10 10.94 1.18
C SER A 48 8.97 9.99 2.01
N THR A 49 8.88 10.08 3.35
CA THR A 49 9.64 9.26 4.29
C THR A 49 9.03 7.88 4.53
N LEU A 50 7.81 7.61 4.04
CA LEU A 50 7.08 6.39 4.33
C LEU A 50 7.73 5.17 3.64
N LYS A 51 8.20 4.22 4.46
CA LYS A 51 8.79 2.96 4.02
C LYS A 51 7.78 1.80 4.10
N LYS A 52 6.92 1.79 5.12
CA LYS A 52 6.00 0.66 5.37
C LYS A 52 4.58 1.15 5.55
N LEU A 53 3.68 0.72 4.65
CA LEU A 53 2.24 0.94 4.76
C LEU A 53 1.54 -0.43 4.82
N ILE A 54 1.11 -0.83 6.01
CA ILE A 54 0.41 -2.11 6.24
C ILE A 54 -0.98 -1.78 6.76
N LEU A 55 -2.00 -1.98 5.92
CA LEU A 55 -3.42 -1.74 6.24
C LEU A 55 -4.25 -3.03 6.16
N SER A 56 -3.60 -4.19 6.09
CA SER A 56 -4.26 -5.45 5.75
C SER A 56 -5.26 -5.95 6.80
N LYS A 57 -6.24 -6.74 6.35
CA LYS A 57 -7.32 -7.27 7.20
C LYS A 57 -8.12 -6.14 7.88
N ASN A 58 -8.69 -5.25 7.07
CA ASN A 58 -9.56 -4.16 7.50
C ASN A 58 -10.80 -4.09 6.58
N GLN A 59 -11.55 -2.99 6.65
CA GLN A 59 -12.72 -2.71 5.83
C GLN A 59 -12.52 -1.40 5.02
N PHE A 60 -11.28 -1.08 4.65
CA PHE A 60 -11.00 0.07 3.79
C PHE A 60 -11.57 -0.16 2.39
N SER A 61 -12.07 0.91 1.76
CA SER A 61 -12.72 0.87 0.44
C SER A 61 -12.28 2.03 -0.45
N GLY A 62 -12.87 2.13 -1.64
CA GLY A 62 -12.50 3.13 -2.65
C GLY A 62 -11.28 2.73 -3.45
N THR A 63 -10.69 3.68 -4.18
CA THR A 63 -9.52 3.46 -5.03
C THR A 63 -8.22 3.67 -4.25
N ILE A 64 -7.13 3.05 -4.71
CA ILE A 64 -5.79 3.40 -4.22
C ILE A 64 -5.41 4.77 -4.81
N PRO A 65 -5.06 5.78 -4.00
CA PRO A 65 -4.58 7.05 -4.52
C PRO A 65 -3.28 6.83 -5.32
N PRO A 66 -3.14 7.46 -6.51
CA PRO A 66 -1.91 7.36 -7.29
C PRO A 66 -0.75 7.88 -6.46
N SER A 67 0.29 7.06 -6.35
CA SER A 67 1.48 7.44 -5.61
C SER A 67 2.29 8.43 -6.45
N ARG A 68 2.67 9.56 -5.86
CA ARG A 68 3.72 10.40 -6.47
C ARG A 68 5.03 9.64 -6.34
N LYS A 69 6.00 9.91 -7.23
CA LYS A 69 7.40 9.52 -6.99
C LYS A 69 7.79 10.01 -5.60
N THR A 70 7.77 9.13 -4.60
CA THR A 70 8.27 9.43 -3.26
C THR A 70 9.78 9.49 -3.39
N GLY A 71 10.29 10.69 -3.65
CA GLY A 71 11.72 10.98 -3.60
C GLY A 71 12.20 10.66 -2.19
N SER A 72 13.01 9.61 -2.09
CA SER A 72 14.45 9.81 -2.10
C SER A 72 15.09 8.65 -2.86
N GLU A 73 16.08 8.96 -3.68
CA GLU A 73 17.05 8.02 -4.26
C GLU A 73 17.96 7.43 -3.16
N LEU A 74 17.40 7.09 -1.99
CA LEU A 74 18.11 6.33 -0.98
C LEU A 74 18.07 4.88 -1.45
N GLU A 75 18.95 4.58 -2.40
CA GLU A 75 19.29 3.23 -2.80
C GLU A 75 19.53 2.38 -1.54
N GLY A 76 18.72 1.34 -1.34
CA GLY A 76 18.93 0.34 -0.27
C GLY A 76 17.83 0.20 0.79
N GLU A 77 16.76 1.00 0.79
CA GLU A 77 15.70 0.89 1.80
C GLU A 77 14.47 0.12 1.31
N ASP A 78 14.17 -1.01 1.95
CA ASP A 78 13.01 -1.87 1.65
C ASP A 78 11.68 -1.17 1.93
N LYS A 79 10.88 -0.95 0.88
CA LYS A 79 9.51 -0.47 0.98
C LYS A 79 8.50 -1.60 0.88
N ILE A 80 7.48 -1.54 1.75
CA ILE A 80 6.43 -2.56 1.86
C ILE A 80 5.07 -1.89 1.83
N ILE A 81 4.22 -2.32 0.89
CA ILE A 81 2.81 -1.94 0.81
C ILE A 81 1.96 -3.20 0.93
N ASP A 82 1.16 -3.29 1.97
CA ASP A 82 0.23 -4.39 2.20
C ASP A 82 -1.18 -3.86 2.45
N LEU A 83 -1.99 -3.91 1.39
CA LEU A 83 -3.39 -3.49 1.39
C LEU A 83 -4.35 -4.70 1.32
N SER A 84 -3.81 -5.91 1.49
CA SER A 84 -4.57 -7.14 1.30
C SER A 84 -5.75 -7.28 2.26
N LEU A 85 -6.76 -8.05 1.87
CA LEU A 85 -7.92 -8.38 2.70
C LEU A 85 -8.66 -7.10 3.17
N ASN A 86 -9.11 -6.32 2.20
CA ASN A 86 -9.89 -5.08 2.35
C ASN A 86 -11.02 -5.07 1.30
N GLN A 87 -11.64 -3.92 1.06
CA GLN A 87 -12.73 -3.71 0.09
C GLN A 87 -12.35 -2.66 -0.96
N PHE A 88 -11.05 -2.49 -1.26
CA PHE A 88 -10.61 -1.56 -2.31
C PHE A 88 -11.14 -1.98 -3.67
N SER A 89 -11.44 -1.02 -4.53
CA SER A 89 -12.07 -1.23 -5.84
C SER A 89 -11.51 -0.30 -6.90
N GLY A 90 -11.89 -0.53 -8.16
CA GLY A 90 -11.38 0.22 -9.31
C GLY A 90 -10.04 -0.32 -9.80
N GLN A 91 -9.35 0.44 -10.64
CA GLN A 91 -8.08 0.03 -11.24
C GLN A 91 -6.91 0.21 -10.26
N ILE A 92 -5.92 -0.67 -10.39
CA ILE A 92 -4.64 -0.54 -9.67
C ILE A 92 -3.83 0.58 -10.36
N PRO A 93 -3.36 1.60 -9.62
CA PRO A 93 -2.57 2.67 -10.22
C PRO A 93 -1.21 2.14 -10.75
N PRO A 94 -0.86 2.36 -12.03
CA PRO A 94 0.44 1.97 -12.58
C PRO A 94 1.61 2.65 -11.87
N GLU A 95 1.39 3.80 -11.23
CA GLU A 95 2.40 4.55 -10.50
C GLU A 95 2.97 3.79 -9.29
N LEU A 96 2.28 2.75 -8.80
CA LEU A 96 2.82 1.87 -7.76
C LEU A 96 4.11 1.16 -8.22
N ALA A 97 4.28 0.92 -9.52
CA ALA A 97 5.50 0.34 -10.09
C ALA A 97 6.68 1.33 -10.04
N ASN A 98 6.42 2.63 -9.95
CA ASN A 98 7.44 3.68 -9.93
C ASN A 98 7.97 3.97 -8.52
N ILE A 99 7.52 3.22 -7.51
CA ILE A 99 7.98 3.39 -6.13
C ILE A 99 9.37 2.74 -6.01
N ALA A 100 10.41 3.57 -6.00
CA ALA A 100 11.78 3.11 -5.78
C ALA A 100 11.91 2.39 -4.43
N GLY A 101 12.54 1.21 -4.44
CA GLY A 101 12.76 0.36 -3.28
C GLY A 101 11.56 -0.51 -2.87
N LEU A 102 10.47 -0.57 -3.65
CA LEU A 102 9.33 -1.42 -3.34
C LEU A 102 9.69 -2.90 -3.47
N THR A 103 9.80 -3.61 -2.36
CA THR A 103 10.15 -5.04 -2.31
C THR A 103 8.95 -5.94 -2.09
N LYS A 104 7.87 -5.42 -1.50
CA LYS A 104 6.64 -6.19 -1.24
C LYS A 104 5.40 -5.35 -1.54
N LEU A 105 4.58 -5.84 -2.47
CA LEU A 105 3.26 -5.30 -2.78
C LEU A 105 2.22 -6.40 -2.63
N ARG A 106 1.28 -6.25 -1.68
CA ARG A 106 0.18 -7.20 -1.48
C ARG A 106 -1.17 -6.52 -1.65
N LEU A 107 -1.92 -6.98 -2.65
CA LEU A 107 -3.23 -6.41 -3.02
C LEU A 107 -4.38 -7.44 -3.01
N HIS A 108 -4.09 -8.73 -2.82
CA HIS A 108 -5.10 -9.80 -2.82
C HIS A 108 -6.24 -9.60 -1.81
N GLY A 109 -7.39 -10.22 -2.07
CA GLY A 109 -8.55 -10.12 -1.18
C GLY A 109 -9.15 -8.71 -1.15
N ASN A 110 -9.19 -8.06 -2.31
CA ASN A 110 -9.87 -6.80 -2.57
C ASN A 110 -10.80 -6.97 -3.79
N ASN A 111 -11.49 -5.91 -4.17
CA ASN A 111 -12.45 -5.87 -5.28
C ASN A 111 -11.93 -5.03 -6.46
N PHE A 112 -10.62 -5.10 -6.75
CA PHE A 112 -10.00 -4.40 -7.89
C PHE A 112 -10.56 -4.90 -9.21
N THR A 113 -10.61 -4.02 -10.21
CA THR A 113 -11.19 -4.27 -11.53
C THR A 113 -10.29 -3.69 -12.61
N GLY A 114 -10.39 -4.21 -13.83
CA GLY A 114 -9.55 -3.78 -14.96
C GLY A 114 -8.21 -4.52 -15.02
N PRO A 115 -7.41 -4.26 -16.05
CA PRO A 115 -6.18 -5.02 -16.29
C PRO A 115 -5.12 -4.72 -15.23
N MET A 116 -4.26 -5.72 -14.97
CA MET A 116 -3.04 -5.50 -14.21
C MET A 116 -2.14 -4.52 -14.96
N PRO A 117 -1.65 -3.44 -14.31
CA PRO A 117 -0.67 -2.58 -14.94
C PRO A 117 0.59 -3.36 -15.34
N SER A 118 0.96 -3.34 -16.62
CA SER A 118 2.15 -4.04 -17.12
C SER A 118 3.43 -3.65 -16.39
N ALA A 119 3.52 -2.39 -15.93
CA ALA A 119 4.63 -1.89 -15.12
C ALA A 119 4.80 -2.66 -13.79
N LEU A 120 3.72 -3.23 -13.23
CA LEU A 120 3.76 -4.09 -12.04
C LEU A 120 4.05 -5.55 -12.36
N CYS A 121 3.79 -5.99 -13.60
CA CYS A 121 4.14 -7.34 -14.06
C CYS A 121 5.64 -7.45 -14.42
N SER A 122 6.26 -6.37 -14.90
CA SER A 122 7.69 -6.35 -15.27
C SER A 122 8.65 -6.12 -14.10
N SER A 123 8.18 -5.78 -12.89
CA SER A 123 9.05 -5.63 -11.70
C SER A 123 9.55 -6.97 -11.12
N ASN A 124 9.23 -8.09 -11.78
CA ASN A 124 9.67 -9.43 -11.41
C ASN A 124 10.96 -9.81 -12.15
N ALA A 125 12.11 -9.55 -11.52
CA ALA A 125 13.34 -10.28 -11.86
C ALA A 125 14.23 -10.63 -10.67
N ASN A 126 14.03 -10.06 -9.47
CA ASN A 126 14.98 -10.23 -8.35
C ASN A 126 14.36 -10.54 -6.98
N THR A 127 13.18 -11.16 -6.90
CA THR A 127 12.70 -11.67 -5.59
C THR A 127 12.87 -13.18 -5.54
N THR A 128 13.86 -13.63 -4.78
CA THR A 128 14.21 -15.03 -4.59
C THR A 128 13.07 -15.78 -3.88
N GLU A 129 12.85 -16.99 -4.38
CA GLU A 129 11.85 -18.04 -4.10
C GLU A 129 11.37 -18.33 -2.66
N ASP A 130 11.78 -17.60 -1.62
CA ASP A 130 11.59 -18.07 -0.22
C ASP A 130 10.64 -17.21 0.65
N SER A 131 9.87 -16.30 0.07
CA SER A 131 8.85 -15.54 0.79
C SER A 131 7.54 -15.55 0.03
N LEU A 132 6.57 -16.34 0.52
CA LEU A 132 5.13 -16.40 0.16
C LEU A 132 4.41 -15.03 0.14
N ALA A 133 4.86 -14.07 -0.68
CA ALA A 133 4.49 -12.66 -0.56
C ALA A 133 4.41 -11.89 -1.88
N LEU A 134 4.28 -12.59 -3.01
CA LEU A 134 3.80 -11.99 -4.25
C LEU A 134 2.46 -12.61 -4.65
N THR A 135 1.41 -12.31 -3.88
CA THR A 135 0.02 -12.49 -4.33
C THR A 135 -0.49 -11.14 -4.83
N VAL A 136 0.23 -10.58 -5.79
CA VAL A 136 -0.44 -9.97 -6.94
C VAL A 136 -0.98 -11.17 -7.72
N LEU A 137 -2.18 -11.09 -8.29
CA LEU A 137 -2.72 -12.15 -9.15
C LEU A 137 -1.76 -12.34 -10.33
N THR A 138 -0.72 -13.15 -10.18
CA THR A 138 0.22 -13.51 -11.24
C THR A 138 -0.50 -14.23 -12.38
N SER A 139 -1.72 -14.71 -12.13
CA SER A 139 -2.65 -15.20 -13.14
C SER A 139 -3.22 -14.13 -14.07
N ASP A 140 -3.16 -12.84 -13.71
CA ASP A 140 -3.70 -11.71 -14.51
C ASP A 140 -2.62 -10.89 -15.23
N CYS A 141 -1.34 -11.20 -15.01
CA CYS A 141 -0.28 -10.73 -15.89
C CYS A 141 -0.37 -11.56 -17.18
N ALA A 142 -1.19 -11.09 -18.12
CA ALA A 142 -1.32 -11.70 -19.44
C ALA A 142 0.07 -11.83 -20.09
N GLU A 143 0.33 -13.01 -20.67
CA GLU A 143 1.38 -13.21 -21.70
C GLU A 143 1.21 -12.20 -22.85
#